data_AF-A0A2S9M9C8-F1
#
_entry.id   AF-A0A2S9M9C8-F1
#
_cell.length_a   1.000
_cell.length_b   1.000
_cell.length_c   1.000
_cell.angle_alpha   90.00
_cell.angle_beta   90.00
_cell.angle_gamma   90.00
#
_symmetry.space_group_name_H-M   'P 1'
#
loop_
_entity.id
_entity.type
_entity.pdbx_description
1 polymer ?
#
loop_
_entity_poly.entity_id
_entity_poly.type
_entity_poly.pdbx_seq_one_letter_code
_entity_poly.pdbx_strand_id
1 'polypeptide(L)'
;MLEAGVGNLMFMYGFAVNPLSSHFTTDAADLLAVSPNGNVAVIECTTGAINNNGKLSKLLARAAALLEKLEQTGNPHLKVLPVVVTTMKREALTDEELASSKGIYVATCEDLERLANESIIPRNADQAFESLWSLVHPPQEQLLLQQ
;
A
#
# COMPACT_ATOMS: atom_id res chain seq x y z
N MET A 1 -0.27 15.18 6.83
CA MET A 1 0.51 14.86 8.06
C MET A 1 0.59 13.36 8.29
N LEU A 2 -0.48 12.61 7.99
CA LEU A 2 -0.50 11.13 8.04
C LEU A 2 0.52 10.52 7.07
N GLU A 3 0.58 11.03 5.84
CA GLU A 3 1.44 10.57 4.75
C GLU A 3 2.92 10.61 5.15
N ALA A 4 3.36 11.71 5.76
CA ALA A 4 4.74 11.86 6.24
C ALA A 4 5.06 10.85 7.36
N GLY A 5 4.12 10.63 8.29
CA GLY A 5 4.28 9.64 9.36
C GLY A 5 4.39 8.21 8.82
N VAL A 6 3.52 7.84 7.88
CA VAL A 6 3.56 6.55 7.19
C VAL A 6 4.85 6.39 6.41
N GLY A 7 5.30 7.43 5.71
CA GLY A 7 6.57 7.41 4.98
C GLY A 7 7.77 7.16 5.89
N ASN A 8 7.83 7.84 7.03
CA ASN A 8 8.88 7.61 8.03
C ASN A 8 8.83 6.19 8.61
N LEU A 9 7.62 5.68 8.88
CA LEU A 9 7.46 4.31 9.37
C LEU A 9 7.94 3.28 8.36
N MET A 10 7.58 3.42 7.09
CA MET A 10 8.07 2.55 6.02
C MET A 10 9.60 2.61 5.90
N PHE A 11 10.18 3.82 6.00
CA PHE A 11 11.64 3.98 6.00
C PHE A 11 12.30 3.26 7.18
N MET A 12 11.76 3.37 8.40
CA MET A 12 12.27 2.65 9.57
C MET A 12 12.18 1.12 9.42
N TYR A 13 11.23 0.64 8.61
CA TYR A 13 11.10 -0.77 8.25
C TYR A 13 12.04 -1.22 7.12
N GLY A 14 12.86 -0.32 6.58
CA GLY A 14 13.87 -0.62 5.56
C GLY A 14 13.40 -0.44 4.11
N PHE A 15 12.25 0.21 3.89
CA PHE A 15 11.80 0.54 2.55
C PHE A 15 12.46 1.80 2.01
N ALA A 16 12.73 1.84 0.71
CA ALA A 16 12.97 3.09 -0.01
C ALA A 16 11.62 3.76 -0.28
N VAL A 17 11.41 4.96 0.25
CA VAL A 17 10.11 5.65 0.20
C VAL A 17 10.18 6.86 -0.72
N ASN A 18 9.27 6.92 -1.68
CA ASN A 18 9.08 8.06 -2.59
C ASN A 18 7.73 8.70 -2.28
N PRO A 19 7.70 9.87 -1.61
CA PRO A 19 6.47 10.65 -1.47
C PRO A 19 6.11 11.24 -2.83
N LEU A 20 4.93 10.92 -3.33
CA LEU A 20 4.46 11.36 -4.64
C LEU A 20 3.41 12.47 -4.57
N SER A 21 2.86 12.73 -3.38
CA SER A 21 2.00 13.87 -3.09
C SER A 21 2.80 15.19 -3.18
N SER A 22 3.01 15.67 -4.41
CA SER A 22 3.54 17.00 -4.71
C SER A 22 2.59 17.76 -5.64
N HIS A 23 2.67 19.08 -5.63
CA HIS A 23 1.79 20.01 -6.36
C HIS A 23 1.70 19.80 -7.89
N PHE A 24 2.48 18.87 -8.47
CA PHE A 24 2.58 18.62 -9.90
C PHE A 24 1.84 17.35 -10.37
N THR A 25 1.35 16.51 -9.46
CA THR A 25 0.68 15.25 -9.81
C THR A 25 -0.65 15.12 -9.06
N THR A 26 -1.74 15.54 -9.68
CA THR A 26 -3.09 15.50 -9.10
C THR A 26 -3.69 14.10 -8.99
N ASP A 27 -3.06 13.07 -9.58
CA ASP A 27 -3.60 11.71 -9.67
C ASP A 27 -2.59 10.62 -9.26
N ALA A 28 -1.50 11.00 -8.57
CA ALA A 28 -0.51 10.05 -8.06
C ALA A 28 -0.98 9.41 -6.74
N ALA A 29 -0.45 8.23 -6.41
CA ALA A 29 -0.58 7.66 -5.06
C ALA A 29 0.06 8.61 -4.03
N ASP A 30 -0.29 8.50 -2.75
CA ASP A 30 0.35 9.35 -1.74
C ASP A 30 1.84 9.00 -1.59
N LEU A 31 2.15 7.70 -1.53
CA LEU A 31 3.52 7.18 -1.39
C LEU A 31 3.73 5.93 -2.25
N LEU A 32 4.96 5.74 -2.72
CA LEU A 32 5.48 4.42 -3.11
C LEU A 32 6.54 3.98 -2.10
N ALA A 33 6.45 2.74 -1.62
CA ALA A 33 7.48 2.14 -0.78
C ALA A 33 8.04 0.90 -1.49
N VAL A 34 9.36 0.85 -1.67
CA VAL A 34 10.06 -0.21 -2.40
C VAL A 34 10.91 -1.01 -1.43
N SER A 35 10.69 -2.32 -1.39
CA SER A 35 11.51 -3.27 -0.61
C SER A 35 12.86 -3.52 -1.30
N PRO A 36 13.90 -4.01 -0.60
CA PRO A 36 15.19 -4.35 -1.20
C PRO A 36 15.12 -5.32 -2.38
N ASN A 37 14.18 -6.28 -2.37
CA ASN A 37 13.94 -7.19 -3.51
C ASN A 37 13.18 -6.54 -4.66
N GLY A 38 12.83 -5.25 -4.57
CA GLY A 38 12.18 -4.50 -5.63
C GLY A 38 10.65 -4.56 -5.61
N ASN A 39 10.02 -5.31 -4.69
CA ASN A 39 8.56 -5.30 -4.56
C ASN A 39 8.08 -3.91 -4.10
N VAL A 40 6.95 -3.46 -4.64
CA VAL A 40 6.45 -2.09 -4.47
C VAL A 40 5.10 -2.10 -3.75
N ALA A 41 4.99 -1.33 -2.68
CA ALA A 41 3.71 -0.98 -2.08
C ALA A 41 3.24 0.37 -2.63
N VAL A 42 2.02 0.41 -3.17
CA VAL A 42 1.34 1.63 -3.63
C VAL A 42 0.41 2.06 -2.51
N ILE A 43 0.68 3.20 -1.88
CA ILE A 43 0.06 3.54 -0.60
C ILE A 43 -0.82 4.78 -0.74
N GLU A 44 -2.01 4.68 -0.16
CA GLU A 44 -2.97 5.76 0.00
C GLU A 44 -3.32 5.96 1.46
N CYS A 45 -3.24 7.20 1.94
CA CYS A 45 -3.52 7.60 3.30
C CYS A 45 -4.89 8.29 3.38
N THR A 46 -5.67 7.98 4.41
CA THR A 46 -6.93 8.67 4.67
C THR A 46 -7.16 8.81 6.16
N THR A 47 -7.85 9.86 6.60
CA THR A 47 -8.27 10.03 7.99
C THR A 47 -9.74 9.68 8.22
N GLY A 48 -10.44 9.22 7.17
CA GLY A 48 -11.85 8.86 7.21
C GLY A 48 -12.12 7.54 6.48
N ALA A 49 -13.34 7.36 5.99
CA ALA A 49 -13.76 6.14 5.32
C ALA A 49 -12.81 5.76 4.16
N ILE A 50 -12.42 4.49 4.10
CA ILE A 50 -11.45 3.98 3.11
C ILE A 50 -12.01 3.97 1.69
N ASN A 51 -13.33 3.89 1.55
CA ASN A 51 -14.04 3.91 0.26
C ASN A 51 -14.76 5.25 0.02
N ASN A 52 -14.08 6.37 0.26
CA ASN A 52 -14.63 7.69 -0.08
C ASN A 52 -14.27 8.06 -1.53
N ASN A 53 -15.23 8.56 -2.32
CA ASN A 53 -15.02 9.06 -3.68
C ASN A 53 -14.28 8.09 -4.64
N GLY A 54 -14.51 6.78 -4.52
CA GLY A 54 -13.89 5.77 -5.39
C GLY A 54 -12.39 5.59 -5.19
N LYS A 55 -11.84 6.00 -4.03
CA LYS A 55 -10.41 5.95 -3.70
C LYS A 55 -9.82 4.54 -3.84
N LEU A 56 -10.55 3.49 -3.44
CA LEU A 56 -10.14 2.10 -3.62
C LEU A 56 -9.96 1.73 -5.10
N SER A 57 -10.89 2.13 -5.96
CA SER A 57 -10.81 1.86 -7.41
C SER A 57 -9.62 2.59 -8.04
N LYS A 58 -9.36 3.85 -7.64
CA LYS A 58 -8.18 4.59 -8.11
C LYS A 58 -6.86 3.97 -7.64
N LEU A 59 -6.82 3.46 -6.42
CA LEU A 59 -5.66 2.74 -5.90
C LEU A 59 -5.39 1.47 -6.73
N LEU A 60 -6.42 0.68 -7.01
CA LEU A 60 -6.30 -0.52 -7.86
C LEU A 60 -5.82 -0.17 -9.27
N ALA A 61 -6.41 0.85 -9.91
CA ALA A 61 -5.98 1.30 -11.23
C ALA A 61 -4.49 1.71 -11.27
N ARG A 62 -4.01 2.39 -10.23
CA ARG A 62 -2.58 2.77 -10.12
C ARG A 62 -1.67 1.57 -9.86
N ALA A 63 -2.10 0.62 -9.04
CA ALA A 63 -1.36 -0.62 -8.81
C ALA A 63 -1.26 -1.45 -10.10
N ALA A 64 -2.37 -1.58 -10.84
CA ALA A 64 -2.42 -2.28 -12.13
C ALA A 64 -1.52 -1.60 -13.18
N ALA A 65 -1.59 -0.29 -13.32
CA ALA A 65 -0.74 0.46 -14.26
C ALA A 65 0.75 0.36 -13.91
N LEU A 66 1.10 0.29 -12.62
CA LEU A 66 2.48 0.04 -12.20
C LEU A 66 2.91 -1.39 -12.54
N LEU A 67 2.08 -2.38 -12.24
CA LEU A 67 2.35 -3.78 -12.55
C LEU A 67 2.58 -3.99 -14.06
N GLU A 68 1.70 -3.44 -14.90
CA GLU A 68 1.84 -3.52 -16.36
C GLU A 68 3.16 -2.91 -16.84
N LYS A 69 3.59 -1.78 -16.27
CA LYS A 69 4.89 -1.17 -16.59
C LYS A 69 6.07 -2.04 -16.15
N LEU A 70 5.97 -2.69 -14.98
CA LEU A 70 7.00 -3.62 -14.52
C LEU A 70 7.11 -4.83 -15.46
N GLU A 71 6.00 -5.37 -15.93
CA GLU A 71 5.97 -6.43 -16.93
C GLU A 71 6.62 -5.99 -18.26
N GLN A 72 6.22 -4.83 -18.78
CA GLN A 72 6.75 -4.26 -20.03
C GLN A 72 8.25 -3.94 -19.96
N THR A 73 8.78 -3.67 -18.76
CA THR A 73 10.20 -3.36 -18.55
C THR A 73 11.04 -4.58 -18.17
N GLY A 74 10.48 -5.80 -18.25
CA GLY A 74 11.21 -7.04 -18.01
C GLY A 74 11.32 -7.45 -16.53
N ASN A 75 10.47 -6.91 -15.67
CA ASN A 75 10.42 -7.21 -14.24
C ASN A 75 9.11 -7.90 -13.79
N PRO A 76 8.59 -8.93 -14.50
CA PRO A 76 7.30 -9.54 -14.20
C PRO A 76 7.28 -10.34 -12.88
N HIS A 77 8.44 -10.54 -12.25
CA HIS A 77 8.57 -11.24 -10.97
C HIS A 77 8.33 -10.32 -9.77
N LEU A 78 8.37 -8.99 -9.97
CA LEU A 78 8.17 -8.02 -8.91
C LEU A 78 6.70 -7.90 -8.54
N LYS A 79 6.44 -7.77 -7.24
CA LYS A 79 5.08 -7.66 -6.71
C LYS A 79 4.66 -6.22 -6.49
N VAL A 80 3.39 -5.94 -6.78
CA VAL A 80 2.76 -4.65 -6.49
C VAL A 80 1.62 -4.85 -5.49
N LEU A 81 1.78 -4.27 -4.29
CA LEU A 81 0.80 -4.36 -3.20
C LEU A 81 0.06 -3.01 -3.05
N PRO A 82 -1.24 -2.93 -3.40
CA PRO A 82 -2.05 -1.77 -3.04
C PRO A 82 -2.34 -1.76 -1.54
N VAL A 83 -2.05 -0.63 -0.88
CA VAL A 83 -2.24 -0.42 0.56
C VAL A 83 -3.07 0.83 0.81
N VAL A 84 -4.12 0.71 1.62
CA VAL A 84 -4.79 1.86 2.22
C VAL A 84 -4.40 1.93 3.69
N VAL A 85 -3.90 3.09 4.11
CA VAL A 85 -3.63 3.41 5.49
C VAL A 85 -4.72 4.36 6.00
N THR A 86 -5.32 4.03 7.14
CA THR A 86 -6.34 4.86 7.77
C THR A 86 -6.07 5.09 9.25
N THR A 87 -6.49 6.26 9.76
CA THR A 87 -6.52 6.53 11.21
C THR A 87 -7.79 6.01 11.88
N MET A 88 -8.71 5.40 11.13
CA MET A 88 -9.87 4.75 11.72
C MET A 88 -9.48 3.43 12.38
N LYS A 89 -10.19 3.10 13.46
CA LYS A 89 -10.13 1.79 14.09
C LYS A 89 -10.74 0.73 13.19
N ARG A 90 -10.25 -0.51 13.29
CA ARG A 90 -10.76 -1.64 12.52
C ARG A 90 -12.26 -1.84 12.69
N GLU A 91 -12.76 -1.78 13.93
CA GLU A 91 -14.19 -1.93 14.26
C GLU A 91 -15.11 -0.88 13.62
N ALA A 92 -14.56 0.26 13.21
CA ALA A 92 -15.30 1.35 12.57
C ALA A 92 -15.28 1.25 11.04
N LEU A 93 -14.56 0.29 10.45
CA LEU A 93 -14.48 0.09 9.02
C LEU A 93 -15.66 -0.76 8.52
N THR A 94 -16.34 -0.27 7.50
CA THR A 94 -17.44 -0.97 6.83
C THR A 94 -17.01 -1.71 5.57
N ASP A 95 -15.87 -1.33 4.99
CA ASP A 95 -15.43 -1.77 3.65
C ASP A 95 -14.13 -2.62 3.68
N GLU A 96 -13.65 -3.04 4.86
CA GLU A 96 -12.37 -3.77 4.98
C GLU A 96 -12.40 -5.11 4.24
N GLU A 97 -13.47 -5.88 4.36
CA GLU A 97 -13.64 -7.15 3.63
C GLU A 97 -13.72 -6.93 2.12
N LEU A 98 -14.43 -5.88 1.68
CA LEU A 98 -14.51 -5.51 0.27
C LEU A 98 -13.14 -5.11 -0.28
N ALA A 99 -12.35 -4.34 0.47
CA ALA A 99 -10.99 -3.97 0.08
C ALA A 99 -10.08 -5.21 0.00
N SER A 100 -10.13 -6.07 1.01
CA SER A 100 -9.32 -7.29 1.12
C SER A 100 -9.64 -8.29 0.00
N SER A 101 -10.92 -8.47 -0.34
CA SER A 101 -11.35 -9.33 -1.46
C SER A 101 -10.87 -8.84 -2.82
N LYS A 102 -10.54 -7.54 -2.94
CA LYS A 102 -9.94 -6.94 -4.15
C LYS A 102 -8.40 -6.93 -4.10
N GLY A 103 -7.81 -7.50 -3.05
CA GLY A 103 -6.37 -7.55 -2.90
C GLY A 103 -5.72 -6.30 -2.32
N ILE A 104 -6.51 -5.38 -1.75
CA ILE A 104 -6.02 -4.19 -1.08
C ILE A 104 -5.76 -4.51 0.38
N TYR A 105 -4.55 -4.24 0.86
CA TYR A 105 -4.26 -4.32 2.29
C TYR A 105 -4.75 -3.06 3.00
N VAL A 106 -5.49 -3.21 4.10
CA VAL A 106 -5.97 -2.09 4.91
C VAL A 106 -5.18 -2.06 6.22
N ALA A 107 -4.35 -1.03 6.39
CA ALA A 107 -3.64 -0.74 7.63
C ALA A 107 -4.44 0.27 8.47
N THR A 108 -4.87 -0.14 9.66
CA THR A 108 -5.69 0.69 10.55
C THR A 108 -4.83 1.45 11.57
N CYS A 109 -5.45 2.27 12.42
CA CYS A 109 -4.69 2.96 13.46
C CYS A 109 -4.00 1.99 14.42
N GLU A 110 -4.64 0.86 14.73
CA GLU A 110 -4.06 -0.18 15.58
C GLU A 110 -2.81 -0.80 14.93
N ASP A 111 -2.79 -0.97 13.61
CA ASP A 111 -1.61 -1.42 12.89
C ASP A 111 -0.49 -0.39 12.92
N LEU A 112 -0.82 0.89 12.73
CA LEU A 112 0.18 1.97 12.82
C LEU A 112 0.81 2.03 14.21
N GLU A 113 0.01 1.94 15.27
CA GLU A 113 0.49 1.92 16.65
C GLU A 113 1.40 0.70 16.90
N ARG A 114 0.97 -0.48 16.47
CA ARG A 114 1.76 -1.71 16.59
C ARG A 114 3.09 -1.60 15.85
N LEU A 115 3.07 -1.19 14.59
CA LEU A 115 4.26 -1.06 13.76
C LEU A 115 5.21 0.02 14.30
N ALA A 116 4.69 1.15 14.78
CA ALA A 116 5.51 2.18 15.42
C ALA A 116 6.24 1.63 16.65
N ASN A 117 5.56 0.85 17.49
CA ASN A 117 6.16 0.24 18.68
C ASN A 117 7.19 -0.85 18.33
N GLU A 118 6.99 -1.59 17.24
CA GLU A 118 7.92 -2.61 16.75
C GLU A 118 9.15 -2.03 16.02
N SER A 119 9.11 -0.77 15.59
CA SER A 119 10.16 -0.12 14.77
C SER A 119 11.47 0.18 15.52
N ILE A 120 11.53 -0.09 16.83
CA ILE A 120 12.71 0.13 17.68
C ILE A 120 13.88 -0.78 17.25
N ILE A 121 13.59 -1.94 16.65
CA ILE A 121 14.59 -2.86 16.10
C ILE A 121 14.49 -2.80 14.57
N PRO A 122 15.60 -2.66 13.83
CA PRO A 122 15.58 -2.70 12.38
C PRO A 122 14.84 -3.95 11.87
N ARG A 123 13.79 -3.72 11.07
CA ARG A 123 12.96 -4.78 10.49
C ARG A 123 13.44 -5.11 9.07
N ASN A 124 13.13 -6.32 8.62
CA ASN A 124 13.39 -6.74 7.25
C ASN A 124 12.19 -6.33 6.38
N ALA A 125 12.41 -5.37 5.47
CA ALA A 125 11.37 -4.85 4.57
C ALA A 125 10.77 -5.93 3.67
N ASP A 126 11.59 -6.84 3.15
CA ASP A 126 11.10 -7.94 2.32
C ASP A 126 10.21 -8.88 3.12
N GLN A 127 10.60 -9.20 4.36
CA GLN A 127 9.78 -10.02 5.25
C GLN A 127 8.45 -9.34 5.62
N ALA A 128 8.49 -8.03 5.87
CA ALA A 128 7.28 -7.25 6.15
C ALA A 128 6.36 -7.24 4.91
N PHE A 129 6.92 -7.00 3.72
CA PHE A 129 6.17 -7.03 2.47
C PHE A 129 5.51 -8.40 2.23
N GLU A 130 6.27 -9.49 2.35
CA GLU A 130 5.75 -10.84 2.13
C GLU A 130 4.67 -11.22 3.15
N SER A 131 4.81 -10.78 4.40
CA SER A 131 3.79 -10.98 5.43
C SER A 131 2.48 -10.32 5.03
N LEU A 132 2.52 -9.05 4.62
CA LEU A 132 1.32 -8.32 4.17
C LEU A 132 0.74 -8.90 2.87
N TRP A 133 1.62 -9.25 1.94
CA TRP A 133 1.25 -9.91 0.68
C TRP A 133 0.49 -11.20 0.91
N SER A 134 0.88 -12.01 1.91
CA SER A 134 0.20 -13.27 2.24
C SER A 134 -1.21 -13.10 2.84
N LEU A 135 -1.51 -11.92 3.41
CA LEU A 135 -2.81 -11.62 4.01
C LEU A 135 -3.84 -11.20 2.97
N VAL A 136 -3.39 -10.60 1.87
CA VAL A 136 -4.24 -10.25 0.74
C VAL A 136 -4.23 -11.38 -0.28
N HIS A 137 -5.41 -11.80 -0.75
CA HIS A 137 -5.53 -12.89 -1.71
C HIS A 137 -5.84 -12.43 -3.15
N PRO A 138 -5.05 -11.57 -3.83
CA PRO A 138 -5.16 -11.43 -5.28
C PRO A 138 -4.03 -12.21 -5.99
N PRO A 139 -4.34 -13.09 -6.95
CA PRO A 139 -3.45 -13.29 -8.09
C PRO A 139 -3.18 -11.92 -8.72
N GLN A 140 -1.92 -11.58 -9.01
CA GLN A 140 -1.58 -10.32 -9.69
C GLN A 140 -2.34 -10.14 -11.00
N GLU A 141 -2.66 -11.24 -11.66
CA GLU A 141 -3.55 -11.32 -12.83
C GLU A 141 -4.92 -10.65 -12.58
N GLN A 142 -5.47 -10.69 -11.37
CA GLN A 142 -6.73 -10.02 -11.04
C GLN A 142 -6.63 -8.49 -11.02
N LEU A 143 -5.45 -7.92 -10.78
CA LEU A 143 -5.25 -6.47 -10.92
C LEU A 143 -5.36 -6.02 -12.37
N LEU A 144 -4.96 -6.89 -13.32
CA LEU A 144 -5.04 -6.63 -14.75
C LEU A 144 -6.46 -6.81 -15.30
N LEU A 145 -7.29 -7.67 -14.67
CA LEU A 145 -8.65 -8.00 -15.11
C LEU A 145 -9.73 -6.98 -14.68
N GLN A 146 -9.40 -5.98 -13.85
CA GLN A 146 -10.36 -4.98 -13.36
C GLN A 146 -10.41 -3.69 -14.21
N GLN A 147 -9.96 -3.75 -15.47
CA GLN A 147 -10.04 -2.64 -16.45
C GLN A 147 -11.34 -2.70 -17.28
#